data_AF-A0A0E2HGD9-F1
#
_entry.id   AF-A0A0E2HGD9-F1
#
_cell.length_a   1.000
_cell.length_b   1.000
_cell.length_c   1.000
_cell.angle_alpha   90.00
_cell.angle_beta   90.00
_cell.angle_gamma   90.00
#
_symmetry.space_group_name_H-M   'P 1'
#
loop_
_entity.id
_entity.type
_entity.pdbx_description
1 polymer ?
#
loop_
_entity_poly.entity_id
_entity_poly.type
_entity_poly.pdbx_seq_one_letter_code
_entity_poly.pdbx_strand_id
1 'polypeptide(L)' 'MRKNKTRTIWCYLDGKKHCDVVQWALAANVMVADAKRMPVAQYPGMEVTFKTQ' A
#
# COMPACT_ATOMS: atom_id res chain seq x y z
N MET A 1 8.67 -19.99 14.29
CA MET A 1 7.73 -19.11 13.56
C MET A 1 8.33 -17.71 13.52
N ARG A 2 8.87 -17.28 12.38
CA ARG A 2 9.48 -15.95 12.25
C ARG A 2 8.40 -14.90 12.45
N LYS A 3 8.55 -14.08 13.49
CA LYS A 3 7.74 -12.89 13.72
C LYS A 3 7.89 -12.00 12.48
N ASN A 4 6.96 -12.09 11.54
CA ASN A 4 6.80 -11.08 10.51
C ASN A 4 6.51 -9.78 11.27
N LYS A 5 7.55 -8.97 11.50
CA LYS A 5 7.39 -7.55 11.81
C LYS A 5 6.33 -7.06 10.84
N THR A 6 5.23 -6.54 11.37
CA THR A 6 4.17 -5.91 10.59
C THR A 6 4.84 -4.78 9.79
N ARG A 7 5.26 -5.08 8.56
CA ARG A 7 5.97 -4.15 7.68
C ARG A 7 4.92 -3.19 7.17
N THR A 8 4.78 -2.06 7.83
CA THR A 8 3.82 -1.03 7.48
C THR A 8 4.26 -0.43 6.15
N ILE A 9 3.41 -0.55 5.12
CA ILE A 9 3.71 -0.01 3.79
C ILE A 9 2.87 1.23 3.61
N TRP A 10 3.53 2.38 3.57
CA TRP A 10 2.88 3.65 3.29
C TRP A 10 2.83 3.89 1.79
N CYS A 11 1.63 4.20 1.31
CA CYS A 11 1.38 4.72 -0.03
C CYS A 11 1.42 6.24 0.01
N TYR A 12 2.27 6.82 -0.83
CA TYR A 12 2.32 8.24 -1.12
C TYR A 12 1.82 8.44 -2.55
N LEU A 13 0.84 9.33 -2.71
CA LEU A 13 0.37 9.80 -4.00
C LEU A 13 0.85 11.23 -4.17
N ASP A 14 1.59 11.51 -5.24
CA ASP A 14 2.06 12.87 -5.57
C ASP A 14 2.87 13.51 -4.42
N GLY A 15 3.66 12.69 -3.71
CA GLY A 15 4.45 13.13 -2.55
C GLY A 15 3.65 13.32 -1.25
N LYS A 16 2.32 13.17 -1.26
CA LYS A 16 1.48 13.25 -0.06
C LYS A 16 1.18 11.86 0.49
N LYS A 17 1.30 11.69 1.82
CA LYS A 17 0.94 10.46 2.50
C LYS A 17 -0.56 10.20 2.32
N HIS A 18 -0.91 9.15 1.60
CA HIS A 18 -2.29 8.89 1.22
C HIS A 18 -2.90 7.78 2.08
N CYS A 19 -2.31 6.59 2.07
CA CYS A 19 -2.92 5.43 2.72
C CYS A 19 -1.88 4.44 3.24
N ASP A 20 -2.25 3.69 4.26
CA ASP A 20 -1.51 2.50 4.69
C ASP A 20 -1.98 1.30 3.86
N VAL A 21 -1.11 0.79 2.99
CA VAL A 21 -1.43 -0.32 2.08
C VAL A 21 -1.71 -1.61 2.86
N VAL A 22 -1.10 -1.79 4.03
CA VAL A 22 -1.29 -3.00 4.83
C VAL A 22 -2.62 -2.98 5.54
N GLN A 23 -2.98 -1.86 6.17
CA GLN A 23 -4.29 -1.71 6.80
C GLN A 23 -5.41 -1.78 5.75
N TRP A 24 -5.19 -1.19 4.59
CA TRP A 24 -6.16 -1.27 3.50
C TRP A 24 -6.31 -2.69 2.95
N ALA A 25 -5.20 -3.41 2.77
CA ALA A 25 -5.21 -4.82 2.39
C ALA A 25 -5.95 -5.69 3.42
N LEU A 26 -5.73 -5.43 4.73
CA LEU A 26 -6.44 -6.09 5.82
C LEU A 26 -7.94 -5.80 5.80
N ALA A 27 -8.35 -4.53 5.61
CA ALA A 27 -9.75 -4.13 5.56
C ALA A 27 -10.49 -4.70 4.35
N ALA A 28 -9.83 -4.76 3.19
CA ALA A 28 -10.39 -5.32 1.97
C ALA A 28 -10.21 -6.86 1.87
N ASN A 29 -9.53 -7.49 2.84
CA ASN A 29 -9.19 -8.92 2.86
C ASN A 29 -8.49 -9.38 1.57
N VAL A 30 -7.56 -8.55 1.07
CA VAL A 30 -6.76 -8.82 -0.12
C VAL A 30 -5.28 -8.89 0.24
N MET A 31 -4.47 -9.52 -0.62
CA MET A 31 -3.03 -9.50 -0.45
C MET A 31 -2.45 -8.11 -0.72
N VAL A 32 -1.35 -7.79 -0.04
CA VAL A 32 -0.60 -6.54 -0.25
C VAL A 32 -0.16 -6.35 -1.71
N ALA A 33 0.08 -7.44 -2.44
CA ALA A 33 0.41 -7.40 -3.86
C ALA A 33 -0.73 -6.83 -4.72
N ASP A 34 -1.98 -7.22 -4.44
CA ASP A 34 -3.15 -6.71 -5.14
C ASP A 34 -3.55 -5.31 -4.64
N ALA A 35 -3.34 -5.04 -3.35
CA ALA A 35 -3.50 -3.70 -2.78
C ALA A 35 -2.51 -2.67 -3.37
N LYS A 36 -1.37 -3.09 -3.96
CA LYS A 36 -0.52 -2.18 -4.74
C LYS A 36 -1.07 -1.90 -6.13
N ARG A 37 -1.76 -2.87 -6.74
CA ARG A 37 -2.30 -2.75 -8.10
C ARG A 37 -3.50 -1.84 -8.17
N MET A 38 -4.38 -1.91 -7.19
CA MET A 38 -5.62 -1.12 -7.19
C MET A 38 -5.40 0.42 -7.22
N PRO A 39 -4.52 1.04 -6.41
CA PRO A 39 -4.27 2.48 -6.53
C PRO A 39 -3.58 2.85 -7.84
N VAL A 40 -2.71 2.00 -8.38
CA VAL A 40 -2.08 2.21 -9.70
C VAL A 40 -3.13 2.13 -10.83
N ALA A 41 -4.10 1.23 -10.71
CA ALA A 41 -5.19 1.07 -11.67
C ALA A 41 -6.22 2.21 -11.58
N GLN A 42 -6.51 2.70 -10.37
CA GLN A 42 -7.43 3.83 -10.18
C GLN A 42 -6.79 5.19 -10.53
N TYR A 43 -5.46 5.31 -10.39
CA TYR A 43 -4.73 6.54 -10.64
C TYR A 43 -3.58 6.32 -11.64
N PRO A 44 -3.87 6.05 -12.92
CA PRO A 44 -2.85 5.81 -13.93
C PRO A 44 -1.99 7.03 -14.26
N GLY A 45 -2.28 8.20 -13.67
CA GLY A 45 -1.54 9.46 -13.87
C GLY A 45 -0.91 10.05 -12.60
N MET A 46 -0.99 9.39 -11.44
CA MET A 46 -0.29 9.83 -10.23
C MET A 46 0.88 8.91 -9.91
N GLU A 47 2.00 9.51 -9.51
CA GLU A 47 3.18 8.75 -9.11
C GLU A 47 2.95 8.12 -7.73
N VAL A 48 2.64 6.82 -7.73
CA VAL A 48 2.43 6.03 -6.52
C VAL A 48 3.78 5.56 -5.98
N THR A 49 4.25 6.17 -4.89
CA THR A 49 5.48 5.74 -4.22
C THR A 49 5.16 4.94 -2.96
N PHE A 50 5.81 3.79 -2.81
CA PHE A 50 5.63 2.91 -1.67
C PHE A 50 6.87 2.98 -0.77
N LYS A 51 6.71 3.41 0.47
CA LYS A 51 7.77 3.33 1.49
C LYS A 51 7.43 2.26 2.51
N THR A 52 8.35 1.31 2.68
CA THR A 52 8.23 0.25 3.70
C THR A 52 8.98 0.67 4.96
N GLN A 53 8.31 0.65 6.11
CA GLN A 53 8.92 0.83 7.43
C GLN A 53 9.02 -0.50 8.18
#